data_AF-A0AAJ6F554-F1
#
_entry.id   AF-A0AAJ6F554-F1
#
_cell.length_a   1.000
_cell.length_b   1.000
_cell.length_c   1.000
_cell.angle_alpha   90.00
_cell.angle_beta   90.00
_cell.angle_gamma   90.00
#
_symmetry.space_group_name_H-M   'P 1'
#
loop_
_entity.id
_entity.type
_entity.pdbx_description
1 polymer ?
#
loop_
_entity_poly.entity_id
_entity_poly.type
_entity_poly.pdbx_seq_one_letter_code
_entity_poly.pdbx_strand_id
1 'polypeptide(L)'
;MLGIAIYLYRDRIPYDGRILAACCALCAVIALLGPADWMTQPVLNALVCPALVYITAFLGVSKLPRLPLFSKGDYSYGIYLYGFPMQQVVKVWLPHAQLIVQFAVALLLITMFAAFSWHWIEKPILKLRSRFSFVARKRLEPEDAVETLQSMTPLGLAAKRSAAS
;
A
#
# COMPACT_ATOMS: atom_id res chain seq x y z
N MET A 1 5.08 -5.09 -15.40
CA MET A 1 6.08 -4.55 -16.33
C MET A 1 6.09 -3.03 -16.37
N LEU A 2 4.96 -2.34 -16.59
CA LEU A 2 4.91 -0.86 -16.61
C LEU A 2 5.43 -0.17 -15.34
N GLY A 3 5.18 -0.75 -14.15
CA GLY A 3 5.73 -0.22 -12.90
C GLY A 3 7.26 -0.29 -12.80
N ILE A 4 7.86 -1.37 -13.32
CA ILE A 4 9.33 -1.51 -13.38
C ILE A 4 9.90 -0.51 -14.40
N ALA A 5 9.22 -0.32 -15.53
CA ALA A 5 9.62 0.69 -16.52
C ALA A 5 9.60 2.10 -15.92
N ILE A 6 8.54 2.48 -15.17
CA ILE A 6 8.48 3.77 -14.48
C ILE A 6 9.57 3.91 -13.43
N TYR A 7 9.91 2.84 -12.72
CA TYR A 7 11.02 2.86 -11.77
C TYR A 7 12.37 3.08 -12.47
N LEU A 8 12.62 2.43 -13.62
CA LEU A 8 13.83 2.62 -14.42
C LEU A 8 13.94 4.04 -15.00
N TYR A 9 12.81 4.66 -15.37
CA TYR A 9 12.75 6.01 -15.93
C TYR A 9 12.39 7.10 -14.91
N ARG A 10 12.49 6.81 -13.60
CA ARG A 10 12.04 7.71 -12.53
C ARG A 10 12.65 9.11 -12.60
N ASP A 11 13.92 9.22 -13.02
CA ASP A 11 14.64 10.49 -13.05
C ASP A 11 14.25 11.38 -14.25
N ARG A 12 13.48 10.82 -15.21
CA ARG A 12 12.99 11.53 -16.40
C ARG A 12 11.52 11.93 -16.31
N ILE A 13 10.79 11.41 -15.33
CA ILE A 13 9.35 11.64 -15.20
C ILE A 13 9.13 12.87 -14.32
N PRO A 14 8.57 13.97 -14.86
CA PRO A 14 8.33 15.17 -14.08
C PRO A 14 7.22 14.94 -13.06
N TYR A 15 7.44 15.36 -11.82
CA TYR A 15 6.46 15.30 -10.74
C TYR A 15 5.52 16.52 -10.82
N ASP A 16 4.57 16.46 -11.73
CA ASP A 16 3.62 17.58 -11.97
C ASP A 16 2.17 17.19 -11.67
N GLY A 17 1.50 18.00 -10.86
CA GLY A 17 0.08 17.83 -10.53
C GLY A 17 -0.85 18.06 -11.74
N ARG A 18 -0.39 18.76 -12.78
CA ARG A 18 -1.13 18.95 -14.04
C ARG A 18 -1.22 17.64 -14.83
N ILE A 19 -0.13 16.88 -14.87
CA ILE A 19 -0.09 15.56 -15.52
C ILE A 19 -0.99 14.59 -14.76
N LEU A 20 -0.98 14.65 -13.42
CA LEU A 20 -1.92 13.88 -12.60
C LEU A 20 -3.37 14.21 -12.96
N ALA A 21 -3.73 15.50 -13.00
CA ALA A 21 -5.08 15.93 -13.34
C ALA A 21 -5.50 15.46 -14.75
N ALA A 22 -4.59 15.53 -15.73
CA ALA A 22 -4.82 15.03 -17.08
C ALA A 22 -5.02 13.51 -17.12
N CYS A 23 -4.21 12.74 -16.39
CA CYS A 23 -4.38 11.29 -16.27
C CYS A 23 -5.71 10.93 -15.58
N CYS A 24 -6.07 11.62 -14.49
CA CYS A 24 -7.35 11.42 -13.80
C CYS A 24 -8.54 11.76 -14.70
N ALA A 25 -8.46 12.86 -15.45
CA ALA A 25 -9.50 13.26 -16.40
C ALA A 25 -9.63 12.23 -17.53
N LEU A 26 -8.53 11.74 -18.08
CA LEU A 26 -8.53 10.67 -19.09
C LEU A 26 -9.22 9.40 -18.55
N CYS A 27 -8.85 8.95 -17.35
CA CYS A 27 -9.49 7.80 -16.72
C CYS A 27 -10.98 8.04 -16.46
N ALA A 28 -11.38 9.24 -16.03
CA ALA A 28 -12.78 9.58 -15.78
C ALA A 28 -13.61 9.63 -17.07
N VAL A 29 -13.07 10.21 -18.14
CA VAL A 29 -13.71 10.26 -19.47
C VAL A 29 -13.94 8.86 -20.00
N ILE A 30 -12.93 7.97 -19.91
CA ILE A 30 -13.06 6.59 -20.35
C ILE A 30 -14.03 5.81 -19.45
N ALA A 31 -14.08 6.08 -18.15
CA ALA A 31 -15.04 5.44 -17.24
C ALA A 31 -16.50 5.86 -17.50
N LEU A 32 -16.72 7.11 -17.94
CA LEU A 32 -18.06 7.67 -18.17
C LEU A 32 -18.59 7.46 -19.60
N LEU A 33 -17.70 7.57 -20.59
CA LEU A 33 -18.05 7.54 -22.03
C LEU A 33 -17.51 6.30 -22.74
N GLY A 34 -16.63 5.54 -22.10
CA GLY A 34 -16.00 4.38 -22.71
C GLY A 34 -16.97 3.18 -22.81
N PRO A 35 -16.75 2.30 -23.79
CA PRO A 35 -17.49 1.06 -23.91
C PRO A 35 -17.27 0.17 -22.67
N ALA A 36 -18.31 -0.58 -22.26
CA ALA A 36 -18.22 -1.52 -21.14
C ALA A 36 -17.10 -2.55 -21.30
N ASP A 37 -16.76 -2.90 -22.55
CA ASP A 37 -15.69 -3.82 -22.92
C ASP A 37 -14.33 -3.15 -23.14
N TRP A 38 -14.08 -1.97 -22.53
CA TRP A 38 -12.80 -1.25 -22.64
C TRP A 38 -11.58 -2.14 -22.36
N MET A 39 -11.72 -3.12 -21.47
CA MET A 39 -10.69 -4.10 -21.12
C MET A 39 -10.30 -5.04 -22.28
N THR A 40 -11.17 -5.23 -23.27
CA THR A 40 -10.89 -6.06 -24.45
C THR A 40 -10.28 -5.26 -25.59
N GLN A 41 -10.30 -3.92 -25.50
CA GLN A 41 -9.77 -3.04 -26.53
C GLN A 41 -8.29 -2.72 -26.24
N PRO A 42 -7.35 -3.22 -27.06
CA PRO A 42 -5.92 -3.06 -26.81
C PRO A 42 -5.48 -1.59 -26.81
N VAL A 43 -6.15 -0.74 -27.60
CA VAL A 43 -5.86 0.70 -27.69
C VAL A 43 -6.24 1.44 -26.40
N LEU A 44 -7.42 1.14 -25.82
CA LEU A 44 -7.83 1.76 -24.56
C LEU A 44 -6.96 1.29 -23.40
N ASN A 45 -6.64 -0.01 -23.34
CA ASN A 45 -5.72 -0.54 -22.33
C ASN A 45 -4.34 0.12 -22.41
N ALA A 46 -3.79 0.31 -23.61
CA ALA A 46 -2.49 0.96 -23.80
C ALA A 46 -2.45 2.41 -23.30
N LEU A 47 -3.59 3.11 -23.25
CA LEU A 47 -3.70 4.47 -22.74
C LEU A 47 -4.00 4.51 -21.23
N VAL A 48 -4.93 3.67 -20.76
CA VAL A 48 -5.39 3.67 -19.36
C VAL A 48 -4.32 3.10 -18.43
N CYS A 49 -3.63 2.02 -18.83
CA CYS A 49 -2.63 1.38 -17.99
C CYS A 49 -1.49 2.33 -17.56
N PRO A 50 -0.78 3.04 -18.45
CA PRO A 50 0.26 3.96 -18.03
C PRO A 50 -0.29 5.14 -17.21
N ALA A 51 -1.49 5.64 -17.53
CA ALA A 51 -2.13 6.70 -16.73
C ALA A 51 -2.40 6.24 -15.29
N LEU A 52 -2.94 5.03 -15.09
CA LEU A 52 -3.16 4.45 -13.77
C LEU A 52 -1.85 4.22 -13.01
N VAL A 53 -0.78 3.77 -13.68
CA VAL A 53 0.51 3.58 -13.02
C VAL A 53 1.11 4.93 -12.60
N TYR A 54 1.02 5.97 -13.43
CA TYR A 54 1.45 7.32 -13.05
C TYR A 54 0.66 7.86 -11.86
N ILE A 55 -0.67 7.74 -11.86
CA ILE A 55 -1.53 8.13 -10.73
C ILE A 55 -1.12 7.39 -9.45
N THR A 56 -0.91 6.07 -9.54
CA THR A 56 -0.54 5.22 -8.40
C THR A 56 0.84 5.60 -7.86
N ALA A 57 1.83 5.81 -8.74
CA ALA A 57 3.17 6.22 -8.35
C ALA A 57 3.18 7.63 -7.72
N PHE A 58 2.44 8.57 -8.30
CA PHE A 58 2.31 9.93 -7.78
C PHE A 58 1.68 9.93 -6.38
N LEU A 59 0.59 9.19 -6.17
CA LEU A 59 -0.05 9.03 -4.86
C LEU A 59 0.85 8.31 -3.86
N GLY A 60 1.64 7.32 -4.30
CA GLY A 60 2.54 6.57 -3.43
C GLY A 60 3.76 7.36 -2.94
N VAL A 61 4.26 8.30 -3.75
CA VAL A 61 5.35 9.22 -3.37
C VAL A 61 4.82 10.44 -2.61
N SER A 62 3.55 10.79 -2.82
CA SER A 62 2.88 11.87 -2.10
C SER A 62 2.76 11.56 -0.60
N LYS A 63 2.97 12.57 0.25
CA LYS A 63 2.67 12.49 1.69
C LYS A 63 1.16 12.51 1.90
N LEU A 64 0.50 11.38 1.66
CA LEU A 64 -0.93 11.25 1.94
C LEU A 64 -1.18 11.27 3.46
N PRO A 65 -2.17 12.04 3.95
CA PRO A 65 -2.56 11.99 5.35
C PRO A 65 -3.02 10.57 5.67
N ARG A 66 -2.38 9.95 6.68
CA ARG A 66 -2.80 8.62 7.15
C ARG A 66 -4.20 8.73 7.71
N LEU A 67 -5.14 8.04 7.08
CA LEU A 67 -6.52 7.94 7.55
C LEU A 67 -6.51 7.33 8.97
N PRO A 68 -7.12 7.98 9.97
CA PRO A 68 -7.06 7.54 11.38
C PRO A 68 -7.68 6.15 11.61
N LEU A 69 -8.59 5.72 10.72
CA LEU A 69 -9.16 4.37 10.73
C LEU A 69 -8.12 3.26 10.49
N PHE A 70 -7.12 3.53 9.64
CA PHE A 70 -6.08 2.56 9.28
C PHE A 70 -4.83 2.66 10.17
N SER A 71 -4.81 3.61 11.12
CA SER A 71 -3.66 3.83 12.00
C SER A 71 -3.67 2.94 13.26
N LYS A 72 -4.80 2.29 13.59
CA LYS A 72 -4.97 1.53 14.83
C LYS A 72 -5.04 0.01 14.62
N GLY A 73 -5.07 -0.46 13.38
CA GLY A 73 -5.03 -1.88 13.05
C GLY A 73 -4.71 -2.08 11.58
N ASP A 74 -4.10 -3.23 11.26
CA ASP A 74 -3.70 -3.58 9.89
C ASP A 74 -4.92 -4.02 9.05
N TYR A 75 -6.01 -3.26 9.09
CA TYR A 75 -7.23 -3.53 8.32
C TYR A 75 -6.95 -3.60 6.82
N SER A 76 -5.93 -2.87 6.35
CA SER A 76 -5.44 -2.96 4.97
C SER A 76 -5.04 -4.38 4.57
N TYR A 77 -4.51 -5.17 5.51
CA TYR A 77 -4.16 -6.58 5.28
C TYR A 77 -5.42 -7.43 5.08
N GLY A 78 -6.43 -7.28 5.93
CA GLY A 78 -7.71 -7.98 5.77
C GLY A 78 -8.41 -7.61 4.47
N ILE A 79 -8.42 -6.33 4.10
CA ILE A 79 -9.00 -5.86 2.82
C ILE A 79 -8.24 -6.46 1.64
N TYR A 80 -6.92 -6.56 1.70
CA TYR A 80 -6.10 -7.19 0.66
C TYR A 80 -6.44 -8.68 0.51
N LEU A 81 -6.56 -9.40 1.63
CA LEU A 81 -6.82 -10.84 1.62
C LEU A 81 -8.23 -11.17 1.12
N TYR A 82 -9.25 -10.42 1.59
CA TYR A 82 -10.65 -10.70 1.29
C TYR A 82 -11.21 -9.92 0.09
N GLY A 83 -10.48 -8.92 -0.43
CA GLY A 83 -10.99 -8.01 -1.47
C GLY A 83 -11.45 -8.74 -2.72
N PHE A 84 -10.54 -9.48 -3.35
CA PHE A 84 -10.82 -10.22 -4.57
C PHE A 84 -11.92 -11.30 -4.40
N PRO A 85 -11.84 -12.23 -3.42
CA PRO A 85 -12.84 -13.28 -3.29
C PRO A 85 -14.23 -12.70 -2.98
N MET A 86 -14.33 -11.66 -2.14
CA MET A 86 -15.62 -11.04 -1.85
C MET A 86 -16.21 -10.31 -3.07
N GLN A 87 -15.38 -9.66 -3.89
CA GLN A 87 -15.84 -9.10 -5.16
C GLN A 87 -16.39 -10.18 -6.10
N GLN A 88 -15.77 -11.36 -6.18
CA GLN A 88 -16.30 -12.47 -6.99
C GLN A 88 -17.64 -12.98 -6.45
N VAL A 89 -17.78 -13.12 -5.12
CA VAL A 89 -19.04 -13.52 -4.49
C VAL A 89 -20.15 -12.53 -4.84
N VAL A 90 -19.90 -11.22 -4.67
CA VAL A 90 -20.88 -10.18 -5.00
C VAL A 90 -21.24 -10.19 -6.49
N LYS A 91 -20.27 -10.40 -7.38
CA LYS A 91 -20.53 -10.51 -8.83
C LYS A 91 -21.43 -11.69 -9.17
N VAL A 92 -21.29 -12.82 -8.49
CA VAL A 92 -22.15 -14.00 -8.68
C VAL A 92 -23.54 -13.80 -8.07
N TRP A 93 -23.63 -13.14 -6.92
CA TRP A 93 -24.90 -12.91 -6.21
C TRP A 93 -25.76 -11.78 -6.82
N LEU A 94 -25.12 -10.77 -7.40
CA LEU A 94 -25.77 -9.59 -7.97
C LEU A 94 -25.35 -9.38 -9.44
N PRO A 95 -25.58 -10.36 -10.33
CA PRO A 95 -25.08 -10.32 -11.71
C PRO A 95 -25.69 -9.19 -12.54
N HIS A 96 -26.91 -8.75 -12.22
CA HIS A 96 -27.64 -7.70 -12.92
C HIS A 96 -27.57 -6.32 -12.25
N ALA A 97 -26.91 -6.21 -11.09
CA ALA A 97 -26.78 -4.92 -10.42
C ALA A 97 -25.78 -4.03 -11.16
N GLN A 98 -25.97 -2.71 -11.09
CA GLN A 98 -24.99 -1.76 -11.63
C GLN A 98 -23.63 -1.93 -10.95
N LEU A 99 -22.54 -1.65 -11.70
CA LEU A 99 -21.17 -1.81 -11.21
C LEU A 99 -20.91 -1.04 -9.90
N ILE A 100 -21.46 0.16 -9.76
CA ILE A 100 -21.38 0.98 -8.53
C ILE A 100 -22.02 0.27 -7.35
N VAL A 101 -23.17 -0.36 -7.55
CA VAL A 101 -23.88 -1.09 -6.49
C VAL A 101 -23.08 -2.33 -6.09
N GLN A 102 -22.58 -3.09 -7.06
CA GLN A 102 -21.71 -4.25 -6.79
C GLN A 102 -20.45 -3.82 -6.01
N PHE A 103 -19.82 -2.72 -6.41
CA PHE A 103 -18.63 -2.20 -5.74
C PHE A 103 -18.93 -1.73 -4.31
N ALA A 104 -20.03 -0.99 -4.09
CA ALA A 104 -20.43 -0.51 -2.77
C ALA A 104 -20.75 -1.68 -1.81
N VAL A 105 -21.48 -2.69 -2.30
CA VAL A 105 -21.80 -3.89 -1.51
C VAL A 105 -20.54 -4.69 -1.21
N ALA A 106 -19.67 -4.90 -2.19
CA ALA A 106 -18.40 -5.59 -1.98
C ALA A 106 -17.52 -4.85 -0.95
N LEU A 107 -17.38 -3.53 -1.09
CA LEU A 107 -16.60 -2.72 -0.16
C LEU A 107 -17.13 -2.82 1.28
N LEU A 108 -18.45 -2.77 1.45
CA LEU A 108 -19.09 -2.95 2.76
C LEU A 108 -18.79 -4.34 3.33
N LEU A 109 -18.98 -5.40 2.56
CA LEU A 109 -18.70 -6.76 3.01
C LEU A 109 -17.22 -6.99 3.34
N ILE A 110 -16.31 -6.52 2.48
CA ILE A 110 -14.87 -6.63 2.68
C ILE A 110 -14.44 -5.91 3.95
N THR A 111 -14.92 -4.68 4.18
CA THR A 111 -14.58 -3.91 5.38
C THR A 111 -15.14 -4.54 6.64
N MET A 112 -16.37 -5.06 6.61
CA MET A 112 -16.94 -5.80 7.73
C MET A 112 -16.15 -7.08 8.05
N PHE A 113 -15.78 -7.87 7.03
CA PHE A 113 -14.97 -9.07 7.22
C PHE A 113 -13.54 -8.77 7.69
N ALA A 114 -12.92 -7.72 7.13
CA ALA A 114 -11.60 -7.27 7.56
C ALA A 114 -11.63 -6.80 9.02
N ALA A 115 -12.66 -6.04 9.42
CA ALA A 115 -12.84 -5.61 10.80
C ALA A 115 -13.07 -6.81 11.73
N PHE A 116 -13.92 -7.76 11.33
CA PHE A 116 -14.19 -8.97 12.12
C PHE A 116 -12.93 -9.83 12.29
N SER A 117 -12.20 -10.08 11.20
CA SER A 117 -10.95 -10.84 11.21
C SER A 117 -9.90 -10.19 12.12
N TRP A 118 -9.75 -8.87 12.07
CA TRP A 118 -8.82 -8.14 12.96
C TRP A 118 -9.15 -8.35 14.43
N HIS A 119 -10.43 -8.23 14.81
CA HIS A 119 -10.85 -8.31 16.21
C HIS A 119 -10.80 -9.74 16.77
N TRP A 120 -11.16 -10.74 15.97
CA TRP A 120 -11.33 -12.12 16.44
C TRP A 120 -10.16 -13.06 16.14
N ILE A 121 -9.40 -12.81 15.08
CA ILE A 121 -8.32 -13.70 14.64
C ILE A 121 -6.98 -13.02 14.85
N GLU A 122 -6.80 -11.83 14.28
CA GLU A 122 -5.47 -11.22 14.17
C GLU A 122 -4.96 -10.65 15.49
N LYS A 123 -5.77 -9.87 16.21
CA LYS A 123 -5.42 -9.31 17.53
C LYS A 123 -5.04 -10.38 18.57
N PRO A 124 -5.77 -11.51 18.74
CA PRO A 124 -5.35 -12.56 19.66
C PRO A 124 -4.09 -13.30 19.20
N ILE A 125 -3.93 -13.56 17.90
CA ILE A 125 -2.74 -14.23 17.36
C ILE A 125 -1.48 -13.36 17.50
N LEU A 126 -1.57 -12.04 17.27
CA LEU A 126 -0.47 -11.11 17.49
C LEU A 126 -0.04 -11.05 18.97
N LYS A 127 -1.00 -11.11 19.91
CA LYS A 127 -0.74 -11.17 21.35
C LYS A 127 -0.07 -12.49 21.78
N LEU A 128 -0.31 -13.58 21.05
CA LEU A 128 0.38 -14.85 21.24
C LEU A 128 1.76 -14.85 20.58
N ARG A 129 1.89 -14.28 19.38
CA ARG A 129 3.16 -14.18 18.63
C ARG A 129 4.20 -13.37 19.39
N SER A 130 3.81 -12.30 20.10
CA SER A 130 4.74 -11.56 20.96
C SER A 130 5.29 -12.39 22.13
N ARG A 131 4.59 -13.45 22.55
CA ARG A 131 5.05 -14.37 23.60
C ARG A 131 5.92 -15.51 23.07
N PHE A 132 5.74 -15.95 21.83
CA PHE A 132 6.39 -17.16 21.29
C PHE A 132 7.40 -16.91 20.16
N SER A 133 7.47 -15.72 19.57
CA SER A 133 8.42 -15.41 18.49
C SER A 133 9.68 -14.70 19.01
N PHE A 134 10.75 -15.46 19.19
CA PHE A 134 12.10 -14.95 19.49
C PHE A 134 12.60 -13.93 18.44
N VAL A 135 12.20 -14.09 17.18
CA VAL A 135 12.56 -13.21 16.05
C VAL A 135 11.84 -11.85 16.12
N ALA A 136 10.60 -11.80 16.64
CA ALA A 136 9.88 -10.54 16.84
C ALA A 136 10.52 -9.69 17.96
N ARG A 137 11.13 -10.33 18.97
CA ARG A 137 11.84 -9.65 20.06
C ARG A 137 13.04 -8.83 19.55
N LYS A 138 13.79 -9.37 18.58
CA LYS A 138 14.99 -8.70 18.01
C LYS A 138 14.65 -7.51 17.10
N ARG A 139 13.45 -7.48 16.50
CA ARG A 139 13.00 -6.36 15.63
C ARG A 139 12.40 -5.18 16.42
N LEU A 140 12.12 -5.40 17.71
CA LEU A 140 11.68 -4.38 18.67
C LEU A 140 12.82 -3.83 19.51
N GLU A 141 14.04 -4.38 19.40
CA GLU A 141 15.24 -3.70 19.87
C GLU A 141 15.51 -2.55 18.89
N PRO A 142 15.35 -1.30 19.33
CA PRO A 142 15.41 -0.15 18.45
C PRO A 142 16.84 0.04 17.95
N GLU A 143 16.97 0.54 16.73
CA GLU A 143 18.23 1.01 16.15
C GLU A 143 18.96 2.04 17.04
N ASP A 144 18.31 2.56 18.09
CA ASP A 144 18.89 3.37 19.16
C ASP A 144 20.14 2.71 19.79
N ALA A 145 20.22 1.38 19.86
CA ALA A 145 21.41 0.72 20.39
C ALA A 145 22.64 0.89 19.48
N VAL A 146 22.43 0.97 18.16
CA VAL A 146 23.52 1.17 17.18
C VAL A 146 23.99 2.63 17.21
N GLU A 147 23.06 3.59 17.35
CA GLU A 147 23.38 5.03 17.47
C GLU A 147 24.03 5.36 18.82
N THR A 148 23.61 4.70 19.91
CA THR A 148 24.23 4.83 21.23
C THR A 148 25.65 4.25 21.26
N LEU A 149 25.89 3.12 20.59
CA LEU A 149 27.23 2.54 20.48
C LEU A 149 28.16 3.40 19.61
N GLN A 150 27.67 3.97 18.51
CA GLN A 150 28.46 4.87 17.66
C GLN A 150 28.81 6.19 18.35
N SER A 151 27.91 6.76 19.15
CA SER A 151 28.18 7.96 19.97
C SER A 151 29.07 7.71 21.20
N MET A 152 29.17 6.46 21.67
CA MET A 152 30.13 6.04 22.70
C MET A 152 31.52 5.67 22.16
N THR A 153 31.66 5.44 20.85
CA THR A 153 32.92 5.04 20.22
C THR A 153 34.00 6.16 20.05
N PRO A 154 33.74 7.49 20.13
CA PRO A 154 34.83 8.46 20.01
C PRO A 154 35.72 8.56 21.27
N LEU A 155 35.28 8.04 22.43
CA LEU A 155 36.04 8.14 23.69
C LEU A 155 37.08 7.01 23.89
N GLY A 156 36.91 5.85 23.25
CA GLY A 156 37.82 4.70 23.40
C GLY A 156 39.10 4.78 22.57
N LEU A 157 39.11 5.56 21.49
CA LEU A 157 40.27 5.73 20.60
C LEU A 157 41.22 6.86 21.05
N ALA A 158 40.75 7.82 21.86
CA ALA A 158 41.59 8.89 22.40
C ALA A 158 42.47 8.41 23.57
N ALA A 159 41.97 7.53 24.43
CA ALA A 159 42.71 7.03 25.59
C ALA A 159 43.89 6.11 25.22
N LYS A 160 43.85 5.46 24.04
CA LYS A 160 44.91 4.51 23.62
C LYS A 160 46.10 5.15 22.92
N ARG A 161 46.07 6.46 22.62
CA ARG A 161 47.20 7.20 22.01
C ARG A 161 48.10 7.93 23.02
N SER A 162 47.72 8.01 24.29
CA SER A 162 48.52 8.71 25.33
C SER A 162 49.40 7.79 26.19
N ALA A 163 49.32 6.47 26.02
CA ALA A 163 50.08 5.49 26.80
C ALA A 163 51.26 4.85 26.01
N ALA A 164 51.60 5.41 24.85
CA ALA A 164 52.65 4.89 23.95
C ALA A 164 53.67 5.96 23.55
N SER A 165 53.87 6.99 24.38
CA SER A 165 54.98 7.95 24.26
C SER A 165 55.79 8.00 25.54
#